data_AF-A0A2V6U8A8-F1
#
_entry.id   AF-A0A2V6U8A8-F1
#
_cell.length_a   1.000
_cell.length_b   1.000
_cell.length_c   1.000
_cell.angle_alpha   90.00
_cell.angle_beta   90.00
_cell.angle_gamma   90.00
#
_symmetry.space_group_name_H-M   'P 1'
#
loop_
_entity.id
_entity.type
_entity.pdbx_description
1 polymer ?
#
loop_
_entity_poly.entity_id
_entity_poly.type
_entity_poly.pdbx_seq_one_letter_code
_entity_poly.pdbx_strand_id
1 'polypeptide(L)' 'KTAGTASHYISVYIDDIDAHYQRALAAGAQIASAPHAHRTDYRAYEALDLEGHRWRFVQWLREVPIH' A
#
# COMPACT_ATOMS: atom_id res chain seq x y z
N LYS A 1 14.25 13.29 -18.43
CA LYS A 1 12.81 13.09 -18.17
C LYS A 1 12.60 13.30 -16.67
N THR A 2 12.35 14.52 -16.24
CA THR A 2 12.24 14.88 -14.82
C THR A 2 10.96 14.24 -14.29
N ALA A 3 11.08 13.24 -13.41
CA ALA A 3 9.93 12.60 -12.80
C ALA A 3 9.21 13.65 -11.95
N GLY A 4 7.96 13.95 -12.29
CA GLY A 4 7.13 14.85 -11.51
C GLY A 4 6.99 14.33 -10.10
N THR A 5 7.21 15.20 -9.12
CA THR A 5 6.93 14.95 -7.71
C THR A 5 5.48 14.48 -7.60
N ALA A 6 5.25 13.26 -7.12
CA ALA A 6 3.89 12.78 -6.86
C ALA A 6 3.27 13.67 -5.77
N SER A 7 2.42 14.64 -6.16
CA SER A 7 1.81 15.60 -5.22
C SER A 7 0.78 14.97 -4.29
N HIS A 8 0.34 13.74 -4.55
CA HIS A 8 -0.67 13.05 -3.74
C HIS A 8 -0.28 11.60 -3.51
N TYR A 9 -0.45 11.16 -2.26
CA TYR A 9 -0.12 9.83 -1.79
C TYR A 9 -1.30 9.33 -0.97
N ILE A 10 -2.05 8.36 -1.51
CA ILE A 10 -3.25 7.84 -0.85
C ILE A 10 -2.83 6.66 0.02
N SER A 11 -3.19 6.71 1.31
CA SER A 11 -2.97 5.61 2.25
C SER A 11 -4.30 5.05 2.72
N VAL A 12 -4.46 3.73 2.59
CA VAL A 12 -5.66 3.01 3.01
C VAL A 12 -5.28 1.98 4.06
N TYR A 13 -5.99 1.99 5.19
CA TYR A 13 -5.81 0.98 6.23
C TYR A 13 -6.64 -0.26 5.92
N ILE A 14 -6.05 -1.43 6.11
CA ILE A 14 -6.67 -2.73 5.89
C ILE A 14 -6.23 -3.73 6.96
N ASP A 15 -7.12 -4.68 7.28
CA ASP A 15 -6.89 -5.64 8.36
C ASP A 15 -5.92 -6.77 7.96
N ASP A 16 -6.01 -7.23 6.71
CA ASP A 16 -5.17 -8.31 6.17
C ASP A 16 -4.49 -7.85 4.87
N ILE A 17 -3.24 -7.42 5.04
CA ILE A 17 -2.40 -6.93 3.94
C ILE A 17 -2.00 -8.03 2.97
N ASP A 18 -1.83 -9.27 3.45
CA ASP A 18 -1.39 -10.38 2.62
C ASP A 18 -2.54 -10.83 1.70
N ALA A 19 -3.75 -10.97 2.25
CA ALA A 19 -4.95 -11.28 1.47
C ALA A 19 -5.28 -10.17 0.45
N HIS A 20 -5.09 -8.91 0.81
CA HIS A 20 -5.29 -7.80 -0.12
C HIS A 20 -4.21 -7.77 -1.21
N TYR A 21 -2.95 -7.98 -0.85
CA TYR A 21 -1.83 -8.05 -1.80
C TYR A 21 -1.99 -9.18 -2.81
N GLN A 22 -2.37 -10.39 -2.37
CA GLN A 22 -2.63 -11.51 -3.28
C GLN A 22 -3.79 -11.22 -4.24
N ARG A 23 -4.86 -10.59 -3.75
CA ARG A 23 -5.97 -10.17 -4.63
C ARG A 23 -5.51 -9.13 -5.66
N ALA A 24 -4.69 -8.17 -5.26
CA ALA A 24 -4.14 -7.18 -6.18
C ALA A 24 -3.26 -7.83 -7.27
N LEU A 25 -2.39 -8.77 -6.89
CA LEU A 25 -1.58 -9.55 -7.84
C LEU A 25 -2.45 -10.35 -8.80
N ALA A 26 -3.45 -11.07 -8.30
CA ALA A 26 -4.36 -11.87 -9.13
C ALA A 26 -5.18 -11.01 -10.11
N ALA A 27 -5.48 -9.77 -9.73
CA ALA A 27 -6.15 -8.78 -10.59
C ALA A 27 -5.21 -8.10 -11.59
N GLY A 28 -3.90 -8.41 -11.58
CA GLY A 28 -2.91 -7.82 -12.48
C GLY A 28 -2.47 -6.41 -12.10
N ALA A 29 -2.62 -6.00 -10.83
CA ALA A 29 -2.17 -4.70 -10.36
C ALA A 29 -0.65 -4.56 -10.50
N GLN A 30 -0.19 -3.37 -10.89
CA GLN A 30 1.24 -3.07 -10.93
C GLN A 30 1.74 -2.75 -9.52
N ILE A 31 2.47 -3.70 -8.92
CA ILE A 31 3.06 -3.53 -7.60
C ILE A 31 4.32 -2.69 -7.69
N ALA A 32 4.33 -1.55 -7.00
CA ALA A 32 5.49 -0.67 -6.92
C ALA A 32 6.43 -1.02 -5.75
N SER A 33 5.89 -1.61 -4.68
CA SER A 33 6.67 -2.13 -3.55
C SER A 33 5.90 -3.28 -2.89
N ALA A 34 6.58 -4.40 -2.65
CA ALA A 34 6.00 -5.57 -1.99
C ALA A 34 5.69 -5.29 -0.50
N PRO A 35 4.83 -6.09 0.15
CA PRO A 35 4.56 -5.97 1.57
C PRO A 35 5.83 -6.04 2.41
N HIS A 36 6.10 -4.99 3.17
CA HIS A 36 7.24 -4.93 4.09
C HIS A 36 6.85 -4.26 5.41
N ALA A 37 7.49 -4.69 6.49
CA ALA A 37 7.34 -4.07 7.79
C ALA A 37 8.15 -2.77 7.84
N HIS A 38 7.50 -1.68 8.22
CA HIS A 38 8.18 -0.45 8.62
C HIS A 38 8.34 -0.47 10.13
N ARG A 39 9.57 -0.26 10.60
CA ARG A 39 9.94 0.14 11.98
C ARG A 39 9.14 -0.51 13.13
N THR A 40 8.66 -1.73 12.93
CA THR A 40 7.87 -2.57 13.85
C THR A 40 6.42 -2.14 14.08
N ASP A 41 5.94 -1.02 13.54
CA ASP A 41 4.60 -0.48 13.85
C ASP A 41 3.52 -0.89 12.83
N TYR A 42 3.85 -0.96 11.55
CA TYR A 42 2.92 -1.37 10.51
C TYR A 42 3.62 -2.10 9.36
N ARG A 43 2.84 -2.85 8.58
CA ARG A 43 3.25 -3.35 7.27
C ARG A 43 2.59 -2.51 6.19
N ALA A 44 3.30 -2.29 5.08
CA ALA A 44 2.74 -1.61 3.93
C ALA A 44 3.19 -2.25 2.62
N TYR A 45 2.35 -2.12 1.59
CA TYR A 45 2.73 -2.36 0.20
C TYR A 45 2.18 -1.23 -0.66
N GLU A 46 2.77 -1.06 -1.85
CA GLU A 46 2.38 -0.01 -2.77
C GLU A 46 2.01 -0.57 -4.14
N ALA A 47 0.95 -0.04 -4.74
CA ALA A 47 0.52 -0.36 -6.09
C ALA A 47 0.25 0.92 -6.89
N LEU A 48 0.30 0.78 -8.21
CA LEU A 48 -0.11 1.81 -9.16
C LEU A 48 -1.50 1.45 -9.70
N ASP A 49 -2.38 2.43 -9.79
CA ASP A 49 -3.62 2.30 -10.53
C ASP A 49 -3.40 2.50 -12.05
N LEU A 50 -4.47 2.42 -12.83
CA LEU A 50 -4.43 2.54 -14.29
C LEU A 50 -3.98 3.93 -14.78
N GLU A 51 -4.10 4.95 -13.93
CA GLU A 51 -3.67 6.33 -14.23
C GLU A 51 -2.24 6.60 -13.74
N GLY A 52 -1.62 5.63 -13.08
CA GLY A 52 -0.26 5.73 -12.54
C GLY A 52 -0.19 6.41 -11.17
N HIS A 53 -1.30 6.58 -10.47
CA HIS A 53 -1.28 7.08 -9.10
C HIS A 53 -0.81 6.00 -8.13
N ARG A 54 -0.06 6.43 -7.11
CA ARG A 54 0.49 5.54 -6.09
C ARG A 54 -0.46 5.41 -4.91
N TRP A 55 -0.87 4.17 -4.68
CA TRP A 55 -1.67 3.73 -3.56
C TRP A 55 -0.77 3.01 -2.56
N ARG A 56 -0.87 3.38 -1.28
CA ARG A 56 -0.27 2.66 -0.17
C ARG A 56 -1.35 1.96 0.63
N PHE A 57 -1.19 0.67 0.83
CA PHE A 57 -2.04 -0.11 1.73
C PHE A 57 -1.26 -0.41 2.99
N VAL A 58 -1.86 -0.20 4.15
CA VAL A 58 -1.21 -0.25 5.46
C VAL A 58 -2.01 -1.17 6.39
N GLN A 59 -1.31 -2.07 7.08
CA GLN A 59 -1.85 -2.84 8.20
C GLN A 59 -1.05 -2.52 9.45
N TRP A 60 -1.74 -2.07 10.50
CA TRP A 60 -1.10 -1.88 11.81
C TRP A 60 -0.78 -3.24 12.44
N LEU A 61 0.45 -3.38 12.95
CA LEU A 61 0.89 -4.60 13.65
C LEU A 61 0.53 -4.58 15.15
N ARG A 62 0.07 -3.43 15.63
CA ARG A 62 -0.45 -3.20 16.97
C ARG A 62 -1.91 -2.80 16.86
N GLU A 63 -2.74 -3.20 17.82
CA GLU A 63 -4.09 -2.65 17.94
C GLU A 63 -3.98 -1.14 18.15
N VAL A 64 -4.39 -0.36 17.14
CA VAL A 64 -4.60 1.08 17.26
C VAL A 64 -6.10 1.26 17.49
N PRO A 65 -6.54 1.78 18.65
CA PRO A 65 -7.96 2.04 18.85
C PRO A 65 -8.40 3.10 17.85
N ILE A 66 -9.33 2.74 16.96
CA ILE A 66 -10.06 3.70 16.14
C ILE A 66 -10.84 4.64 17.08
N HIS A 67 -10.44 5.91 17.12
CA HIS A 67 -11.18 6.99 17.80
C HIS A 67 -12.04 7.72 16.78
#